data_AF-E3EKL9-F1
#
_entry.id   AF-E3EKL9-F1
#
_cell.length_a   1.000
_cell.length_b   1.000
_cell.length_c   1.000
_cell.angle_alpha   90.00
_cell.angle_beta   90.00
_cell.angle_gamma   90.00
#
_symmetry.space_group_name_H-M   'P 1'
#
loop_
_entity.id
_entity.type
_entity.pdbx_description
1 polymer ?
#
loop_
_entity_poly.entity_id
_entity_poly.type
_entity_poly.pdbx_seq_one_letter_code
_entity_poly.pdbx_strand_id
1 'polypeptide(L)'
;MLMTKDEVICKWNRMSALERNVWVATAVMGYKADPFRPGMILDSKGCSTAVSNYSEDFAAAGEVFEKIKNYGAWIEVAWNPRKQHYRGFIGAKNVIELKSSCDIPGRTAPEAICLSALISILTEEQEREE
;
A
#
# COMPACT_ATOMS: atom_id res chain seq x y z
N MET A 1 -14.40 2.54 -4.74
CA MET A 1 -14.01 3.46 -5.82
C MET A 1 -12.62 3.06 -6.24
N LEU A 2 -12.48 2.53 -7.45
CA LEU A 2 -11.20 2.09 -7.99
C LEU A 2 -10.42 3.33 -8.44
N MET A 3 -9.10 3.29 -8.27
CA MET A 3 -8.19 4.32 -8.74
C MET A 3 -7.24 3.66 -9.75
N THR A 4 -6.83 4.38 -10.79
CA THR A 4 -5.73 3.94 -11.65
C THR A 4 -4.41 3.98 -10.89
N LYS A 5 -3.41 3.23 -11.35
CA LYS A 5 -2.06 3.24 -10.77
C LYS A 5 -1.50 4.66 -10.64
N ASP A 6 -1.62 5.46 -11.70
CA ASP A 6 -1.08 6.81 -11.74
C ASP A 6 -1.81 7.76 -10.79
N GLU A 7 -3.11 7.59 -10.60
CA GLU A 7 -3.87 8.33 -9.59
C GLU A 7 -3.43 7.96 -8.17
N VAL A 8 -3.17 6.67 -7.90
CA VAL A 8 -2.66 6.22 -6.60
C VAL A 8 -1.30 6.85 -6.31
N ILE A 9 -0.37 6.80 -7.26
CA ILE A 9 0.97 7.41 -7.13
C ILE A 9 0.87 8.93 -7.00
N CYS A 10 0.05 9.60 -7.81
CA CYS A 10 -0.14 11.05 -7.76
C CYS A 10 -0.68 11.49 -6.40
N LYS A 11 -1.68 10.78 -5.87
CA LYS A 11 -2.23 11.03 -4.54
C LYS A 11 -1.19 10.78 -3.44
N TRP A 12 -0.46 9.67 -3.49
CA TRP A 12 0.60 9.33 -2.53
C TRP A 12 1.68 10.41 -2.44
N ASN A 13 2.12 10.93 -3.60
CA ASN A 13 3.18 11.94 -3.67
C ASN A 13 2.77 13.30 -3.10
N ARG A 14 1.46 13.58 -2.99
CA ARG A 14 0.93 14.82 -2.41
C ARG A 14 0.64 14.71 -0.92
N MET A 15 0.73 13.51 -0.34
CA MET A 15 0.45 13.25 1.06
C MET A 15 1.68 13.36 1.94
N SER A 16 1.47 13.82 3.17
CA SER A 16 2.41 13.66 4.29
C SER A 16 2.53 12.20 4.72
N ALA A 17 3.57 11.88 5.50
CA ALA A 17 3.77 10.53 6.05
C ALA A 17 2.55 10.05 6.86
N LEU A 18 1.97 10.92 7.68
CA LEU A 18 0.79 10.59 8.47
C LEU A 18 -0.44 10.26 7.59
N GLU A 19 -0.70 11.07 6.57
CA GLU A 19 -1.81 10.83 5.63
C GLU A 19 -1.63 9.52 4.87
N ARG A 20 -0.39 9.20 4.47
CA ARG A 20 -0.06 7.91 3.83
C ARG A 20 -0.34 6.75 4.75
N ASN A 21 0.09 6.85 6.02
CA ASN A 21 -0.12 5.81 7.02
C ASN A 21 -1.61 5.56 7.25
N VAL A 22 -2.43 6.62 7.39
CA VAL A 22 -3.89 6.50 7.50
C VAL A 22 -4.50 5.87 6.25
N TRP A 23 -4.01 6.24 5.05
CA TRP A 23 -4.53 5.68 3.82
C TRP A 23 -4.22 4.17 3.69
N VAL A 24 -2.99 3.75 4.05
CA VAL A 24 -2.63 2.34 4.12
C VAL A 24 -3.49 1.59 5.15
N ALA A 25 -3.64 2.17 6.35
CA ALA A 25 -4.45 1.57 7.41
C ALA A 25 -5.90 1.33 6.97
N THR A 26 -6.49 2.29 6.26
CA THR A 26 -7.89 2.21 5.83
C THR A 26 -8.06 1.33 4.60
N ALA A 27 -7.26 1.54 3.55
CA ALA A 27 -7.42 0.84 2.27
C ALA A 27 -6.88 -0.60 2.29
N VAL A 28 -5.74 -0.85 2.97
CA VAL A 28 -5.07 -2.17 2.95
C VAL A 28 -5.38 -2.97 4.21
N MET A 29 -5.26 -2.33 5.38
CA MET A 29 -5.41 -3.04 6.66
C MET A 29 -6.87 -3.19 7.08
N GLY A 30 -7.79 -2.41 6.51
CA GLY A 30 -9.23 -2.47 6.75
C GLY A 30 -9.69 -1.74 8.01
N TYR A 31 -8.87 -0.84 8.57
CA TYR A 31 -9.28 0.04 9.66
C TYR A 31 -10.23 1.13 9.19
N LYS A 32 -10.92 1.76 10.14
CA LYS A 32 -11.70 2.99 9.87
C LYS A 32 -10.91 4.20 10.32
N ALA A 33 -10.90 5.27 9.51
CA ALA A 33 -10.39 6.55 9.96
C ALA A 33 -11.31 7.13 11.05
N ASP A 34 -10.72 7.81 12.03
CA ASP A 34 -11.48 8.56 13.02
C ASP A 34 -12.02 9.86 12.36
N PRO A 35 -13.35 10.07 12.32
CA PRO A 35 -13.94 11.25 11.68
C PRO A 35 -13.73 12.55 12.47
N PHE A 36 -13.38 12.46 13.76
CA PHE A 36 -13.20 13.61 14.65
C PHE A 36 -11.73 13.93 14.91
N ARG A 37 -10.83 12.97 14.69
CA ARG A 37 -9.38 13.11 14.95
C ARG A 37 -8.56 12.76 13.71
N PRO A 38 -8.26 13.75 12.85
CA PRO A 38 -7.41 13.55 11.69
C PRO A 38 -6.07 12.90 12.08
N GLY A 39 -5.66 11.86 11.36
CA GLY A 39 -4.44 11.11 11.67
C GLY A 39 -4.65 9.89 12.57
N MET A 40 -5.84 9.68 13.13
CA MET A 40 -6.16 8.53 13.97
C MET A 40 -7.06 7.52 13.25
N ILE A 41 -7.02 6.28 13.72
CA ILE A 41 -7.88 5.19 13.27
C ILE A 41 -8.72 4.67 14.44
N LEU A 42 -9.81 3.99 14.13
CA LEU A 42 -10.63 3.29 15.11
C LEU A 42 -10.16 1.84 15.24
N ASP A 43 -9.91 1.41 16.47
CA ASP A 43 -9.64 0.01 16.79
C ASP A 43 -10.90 -0.87 16.67
N SER A 44 -10.76 -2.16 16.94
CA SER A 44 -11.88 -3.12 16.88
C SER A 44 -13.00 -2.85 17.89
N LYS A 45 -12.73 -2.05 18.92
CA LYS A 45 -13.71 -1.62 19.94
C LYS A 45 -14.33 -0.26 19.58
N GLY A 46 -13.93 0.36 18.47
CA GLY A 46 -14.36 1.69 18.06
C GLY A 46 -13.66 2.83 18.80
N CYS A 47 -12.57 2.54 19.52
CA CYS A 47 -11.78 3.55 20.21
C CYS A 47 -10.74 4.17 19.28
N SER A 48 -10.55 5.48 19.39
CA SER A 48 -9.53 6.23 18.65
C SER A 48 -8.13 5.81 19.10
N THR A 49 -7.29 5.41 18.15
CA THR A 49 -5.91 5.01 18.37
C THR A 49 -4.98 5.56 17.29
N ALA A 50 -3.70 5.69 17.63
CA ALA A 50 -2.68 6.14 16.69
C ALA A 50 -2.50 5.12 15.57
N VAL A 51 -2.27 5.61 14.36
CA VAL A 51 -1.91 4.75 13.23
C VAL A 51 -0.45 4.33 13.32
N SER A 52 -0.14 3.08 12.97
CA SER A 52 1.24 2.61 12.85
C SER A 52 2.00 3.36 11.76
N ASN A 53 3.33 3.46 11.90
CA ASN A 53 4.17 4.19 10.95
C ASN A 53 4.52 3.36 9.69
N TYR A 54 3.52 2.92 8.95
CA TYR A 54 3.69 1.98 7.82
C TYR A 54 4.69 2.45 6.75
N SER A 55 4.70 3.74 6.41
CA SER A 55 5.51 4.26 5.30
C SER A 55 6.97 4.53 5.63
N GLU A 56 7.37 4.43 6.90
CA GLU A 56 8.74 4.72 7.35
C GLU A 56 9.34 3.60 8.22
N ASP A 57 8.52 2.85 8.96
CA ASP A 57 8.96 1.74 9.80
C ASP A 57 8.86 0.39 9.07
N PHE A 58 9.97 -0.37 9.11
CA PHE A 58 10.07 -1.62 8.38
C PHE A 58 9.21 -2.74 9.00
N ALA A 59 9.07 -2.78 10.34
CA ALA A 59 8.26 -3.79 10.99
C ALA A 59 6.77 -3.57 10.69
N ALA A 60 6.30 -2.33 10.75
CA ALA A 60 4.95 -1.94 10.36
C ALA A 60 4.69 -2.24 8.87
N ALA A 61 5.62 -1.91 7.96
CA ALA A 61 5.51 -2.28 6.55
C ALA A 61 5.46 -3.80 6.34
N GLY A 62 6.13 -4.58 7.20
CA GLY A 62 6.04 -6.03 7.23
C GLY A 62 4.62 -6.55 7.48
N GLU A 63 3.84 -5.89 8.32
CA GLU A 63 2.42 -6.25 8.54
C GLU A 63 1.58 -6.03 7.28
N VAL A 64 1.84 -4.96 6.53
CA VAL A 64 1.20 -4.65 5.24
C VAL A 64 1.51 -5.75 4.23
N PHE A 65 2.77 -6.18 4.18
CA PHE A 65 3.21 -7.26 3.31
C PHE A 65 2.52 -8.60 3.61
N GLU A 66 2.44 -8.98 4.90
CA GLU A 66 1.74 -10.20 5.31
C GLU A 66 0.23 -10.11 5.05
N LYS A 67 -0.37 -8.94 5.20
CA LYS A 67 -1.77 -8.70 4.84
C LYS A 67 -2.00 -8.99 3.35
N ILE A 68 -1.16 -8.46 2.46
CA ILE A 68 -1.26 -8.69 1.00
C ILE A 68 -1.05 -10.17 0.62
N LYS A 69 -0.11 -10.86 1.26
CA LYS A 69 0.06 -12.32 1.09
C LYS A 69 -1.20 -13.11 1.37
N ASN A 70 -1.94 -12.73 2.41
CA ASN A 70 -3.20 -13.37 2.78
C ASN A 70 -4.32 -13.09 1.75
N TYR A 71 -4.22 -12.02 0.97
CA TYR A 71 -5.12 -11.75 -0.17
C TYR A 71 -4.72 -12.51 -1.44
N GLY A 72 -3.65 -13.31 -1.41
CA GLY A 72 -3.21 -14.09 -2.56
C GLY A 72 -2.37 -13.28 -3.56
N ALA A 73 -1.78 -12.17 -3.14
CA ALA A 73 -0.78 -11.41 -3.89
C ALA A 73 0.59 -11.45 -3.20
N TRP A 74 1.65 -11.07 -3.89
CA TRP A 74 3.00 -10.92 -3.34
C TRP A 74 3.60 -9.60 -3.76
N ILE A 75 4.51 -9.09 -2.93
CA ILE A 75 5.28 -7.87 -3.19
C ILE A 75 6.77 -8.22 -3.15
N GLU A 76 7.53 -7.76 -4.13
CA GLU A 76 8.99 -7.75 -4.07
C GLU A 76 9.48 -6.31 -4.09
N VAL A 77 10.54 -6.02 -3.34
CA VAL A 77 11.14 -4.69 -3.29
C VAL A 77 12.62 -4.78 -3.60
N ALA A 78 13.08 -3.99 -4.58
CA ALA A 78 14.48 -3.92 -4.96
C ALA A 78 14.95 -2.48 -5.09
N TRP A 79 16.19 -2.21 -4.69
CA TRP A 79 16.83 -0.91 -4.91
C TRP A 79 17.18 -0.73 -6.39
N ASN A 80 16.86 0.43 -6.96
CA ASN A 80 17.29 0.84 -8.30
C ASN A 80 18.46 1.84 -8.19
N PRO A 81 19.71 1.40 -8.40
CA PRO A 81 20.87 2.28 -8.25
C PRO A 81 20.92 3.40 -9.29
N ARG A 82 20.30 3.23 -10.46
CA ARG A 82 20.29 4.25 -11.52
C ARG A 82 19.34 5.40 -11.23
N LYS A 83 18.20 5.10 -10.58
CA LYS A 83 17.16 6.09 -10.25
C LYS A 83 17.17 6.52 -8.79
N GLN A 84 18.05 5.93 -7.97
CA GLN A 84 18.17 6.19 -6.53
C GLN A 84 16.84 6.09 -5.76
N HIS A 85 16.05 5.05 -6.08
CA HIS A 85 14.81 4.75 -5.37
C HIS A 85 14.64 3.25 -5.18
N TYR A 86 13.73 2.85 -4.30
CA TYR A 86 13.21 1.49 -4.24
C TYR A 86 12.13 1.30 -5.29
N ARG A 87 12.07 0.09 -5.82
CA ARG A 87 11.01 -0.37 -6.73
C ARG A 87 10.22 -1.46 -6.04
N GLY A 88 8.92 -1.29 -5.98
CA GLY A 88 7.99 -2.37 -5.66
C GLY A 88 7.55 -3.09 -6.92
N PHE A 89 7.39 -4.40 -6.83
CA PHE A 89 6.77 -5.26 -7.83
C PHE A 89 5.63 -6.00 -7.15
N ILE A 90 4.49 -6.12 -7.83
CA ILE A 90 3.32 -6.85 -7.34
C ILE A 90 3.09 -8.04 -8.27
N GLY A 91 2.66 -9.18 -7.72
CA GLY A 91 2.14 -10.27 -8.52
C GLY A 91 1.03 -11.04 -7.80
N ALA A 92 0.19 -11.74 -8.56
CA ALA A 92 -0.88 -12.58 -8.02
C ALA A 92 -0.42 -14.04 -7.92
N LYS A 93 -0.76 -14.72 -6.82
CA LYS A 93 -0.32 -16.10 -6.50
C LYS A 93 -1.08 -17.17 -7.31
N ASN A 94 -2.24 -16.85 -7.87
CA ASN A 94 -3.14 -17.79 -8.56
C ASN A 94 -3.23 -17.57 -10.08
N VAL A 95 -2.37 -16.74 -10.66
CA VAL A 95 -2.32 -16.52 -12.10
C VAL A 95 -1.04 -17.16 -12.62
N ILE A 96 -1.17 -18.18 -13.47
CA ILE A 96 -0.06 -18.96 -14.06
C ILE A 96 0.86 -18.07 -14.92
N GLU A 97 0.40 -16.86 -15.25
CA GLU A 97 1.21 -15.80 -15.81
C GLU A 97 1.46 -14.71 -14.77
N LEU A 98 2.72 -14.31 -14.66
CA LEU A 98 3.20 -13.14 -13.93
C LEU A 98 2.61 -11.88 -14.57
N LYS A 99 1.30 -11.67 -14.46
CA LYS A 99 0.54 -10.89 -15.46
C LYS A 99 0.69 -9.37 -15.37
N SER A 100 1.33 -8.83 -14.34
CA SER A 100 1.61 -7.38 -14.31
C SER A 100 2.72 -7.07 -13.29
N SER A 101 3.98 -7.22 -13.70
CA SER A 101 5.08 -6.63 -12.91
C SER A 101 5.05 -5.11 -13.13
N CYS A 102 4.41 -4.39 -12.22
CA CYS A 102 4.41 -2.94 -12.22
C CYS A 102 5.62 -2.41 -11.46
N ASP A 103 6.50 -1.68 -12.14
CA ASP A 103 7.56 -0.89 -11.49
C ASP A 103 6.92 0.31 -10.76
N ILE A 104 7.07 0.34 -9.44
CA ILE A 104 6.47 1.34 -8.55
C ILE A 104 7.57 2.03 -7.74
N PRO A 105 7.82 3.34 -7.94
CA PRO A 105 8.89 4.04 -7.25
C PRO A 105 8.50 4.40 -5.81
N GLY A 106 9.37 4.07 -4.85
CA GLY A 106 9.29 4.52 -3.46
C GLY A 106 10.65 5.04 -2.97
N ARG A 107 10.69 6.07 -2.12
CA ARG A 107 11.96 6.63 -1.64
C ARG A 107 12.65 5.71 -0.64
N THR A 108 11.86 4.94 0.10
CA THR A 108 12.33 3.95 1.07
C THR A 108 11.70 2.59 0.76
N ALA A 109 12.26 1.51 1.30
CA ALA A 109 11.65 0.19 1.16
C ALA A 109 10.23 0.13 1.79
N PRO A 110 9.98 0.68 3.01
CA PRO A 110 8.62 0.79 3.56
C PRO A 110 7.64 1.55 2.66
N GLU A 111 8.06 2.68 2.09
CA GLU A 111 7.23 3.42 1.13
C GLU A 111 6.88 2.55 -0.09
N ALA A 112 7.86 1.82 -0.65
CA ALA A 112 7.63 0.95 -1.81
C ALA A 112 6.68 -0.22 -1.50
N ILE A 113 6.78 -0.83 -0.31
CA ILE A 113 5.85 -1.89 0.14
C ILE A 113 4.43 -1.32 0.21
N CYS A 114 4.25 -0.21 0.93
CA CYS A 114 2.94 0.40 1.15
C CYS A 114 2.27 0.85 -0.14
N LEU A 115 3.02 1.50 -1.02
CA LEU A 115 2.51 1.98 -2.29
C LEU A 115 2.12 0.81 -3.22
N SER A 116 2.91 -0.26 -3.19
CA SER A 116 2.57 -1.49 -3.92
C SER A 116 1.30 -2.13 -3.41
N ALA A 117 1.14 -2.24 -2.08
CA ALA A 117 -0.06 -2.77 -1.47
C ALA A 117 -1.32 -1.96 -1.83
N LEU A 118 -1.23 -0.62 -1.80
CA LEU A 118 -2.32 0.27 -2.21
C LEU A 118 -2.72 0.06 -3.66
N ILE A 119 -1.74 -0.04 -4.57
CA ILE A 119 -2.01 -0.28 -5.98
C ILE A 119 -2.72 -1.63 -6.16
N SER A 120 -2.20 -2.71 -5.56
CA SER A 120 -2.84 -4.04 -5.63
C SER A 120 -4.31 -3.98 -5.24
N ILE A 121 -4.63 -3.36 -4.10
CA ILE A 121 -6.01 -3.35 -3.58
C ILE A 121 -6.92 -2.38 -4.34
N LEU A 122 -6.43 -1.21 -4.74
CA LEU A 122 -7.27 -0.14 -5.30
C LEU A 122 -7.45 -0.24 -6.83
N THR A 123 -6.68 -1.10 -7.51
CA THR A 123 -6.74 -1.26 -8.97
C THR A 123 -7.24 -2.65 -9.41
N GLU A 124 -7.49 -3.58 -8.48
CA GLU A 124 -7.75 -5.02 -8.76
C GLU A 124 -9.07 -5.36 -9.49
N GLU A 125 -9.98 -4.41 -9.73
CA GLU A 125 -11.19 -4.63 -10.54
C GLU A 125 -11.07 -4.12 -12.00
N GLN A 126 -10.07 -3.31 -12.35
CA GLN A 126 -9.93 -2.83 -13.74
C GLN A 126 -9.44 -3.91 -14.73
N GLU A 127 -8.85 -5.01 -14.25
CA GLU A 127 -8.29 -6.07 -15.09
C GLU A 127 -9.15 -7.36 -15.11
N ARG A 128 -10.35 -7.36 -14.50
CA ARG A 128 -11.28 -8.52 -14.55
C ARG A 128 -12.34 -8.43 -15.64
N GLU A 129 -12.42 -7.32 -16.37
CA GLU A 129 -13.42 -7.07 -17.43
C GLU A 129 -12.84 -7.01 -18.87
N GLU A 130 -11.59 -7.43 -19.07
CA GLU A 130 -11.02 -7.73 -20.41
C GLU A 130 -10.79 -9.24 -20.59
#